data_AF-A0A820JTX6-F1
#
_entry.id   AF-A0A820JTX6-F1
#
_cell.length_a   1.000
_cell.length_b   1.000
_cell.length_c   1.000
_cell.angle_alpha   90.00
_cell.angle_beta   90.00
_cell.angle_gamma   90.00
#
_symmetry.space_group_name_H-M   'P 1'
#
loop_
_entity.id
_entity.type
_entity.pdbx_description
1 polymer ?
#
loop_
_entity_poly.entity_id
_entity_poly.type
_entity_poly.pdbx_seq_one_letter_code
_entity_poly.pdbx_strand_id
1 'polypeptide(L)'
;LFTQSSYPSINFALKQIRSLQMDIVFELNTTEDIIIPCDVGTTVKILFNIINRTNLLNVLISDACQSVLSYIAEAATYFHIPFSFTESDLSLSSIDCYPFFYHIVPSDRGHNLVRKQL
;
A
#
# COMPACT_ATOMS: atom_id res chain seq x y z
N LEU A 1 -2.44 6.40 -2.47
CA LEU A 1 -3.17 6.92 -1.29
C LEU A 1 -2.11 7.40 -0.32
N PHE A 2 -2.02 8.70 -0.06
CA PHE A 2 -0.84 9.29 0.56
C PHE A 2 -1.15 10.19 1.75
N THR A 3 -0.31 10.13 2.79
CA THR A 3 -0.35 11.09 3.90
C THR A 3 0.26 12.41 3.50
N GLN A 4 -0.14 13.48 4.21
CA GLN A 4 0.44 14.82 4.04
C GLN A 4 1.98 14.84 4.15
N SER A 5 2.58 13.93 4.94
CA SER A 5 4.03 13.84 5.11
C SER A 5 4.73 13.08 3.97
N SER A 6 4.09 12.06 3.38
CA SER A 6 4.69 11.23 2.33
C SER A 6 4.49 11.80 0.93
N TYR A 7 3.42 12.58 0.75
CA TYR A 7 3.01 13.15 -0.54
C TYR A 7 4.10 14.00 -1.23
N PRO A 8 4.85 14.88 -0.53
CA PRO A 8 5.93 15.64 -1.15
C PRO A 8 7.04 14.74 -1.71
N SER A 9 7.45 13.71 -0.96
CA SER A 9 8.52 12.78 -1.36
C SER A 9 8.10 11.93 -2.56
N ILE A 10 6.85 11.48 -2.59
CA ILE A 10 6.31 10.73 -3.72
C ILE A 10 6.21 11.61 -4.97
N ASN A 11 5.71 12.84 -4.84
CA ASN A 11 5.67 13.77 -5.97
C ASN A 11 7.06 14.11 -6.50
N PHE A 12 8.05 14.24 -5.62
CA PHE A 12 9.44 14.42 -6.03
C PHE A 12 9.97 13.21 -6.79
N ALA A 13 9.76 12.00 -6.28
CA ALA A 13 10.17 10.76 -6.94
C ALA A 13 9.48 10.58 -8.30
N LEU A 14 8.16 10.85 -8.39
CA LEU A 14 7.41 10.80 -9.64
C LEU A 14 7.93 11.79 -10.68
N LYS A 15 8.30 13.02 -10.26
CA LYS A 15 8.95 14.00 -11.15
C LYS A 15 10.29 13.50 -11.67
N GLN A 16 11.11 12.90 -10.82
CA GLN A 16 12.39 12.33 -11.23
C GLN A 16 12.20 11.16 -12.22
N ILE A 17 11.30 10.22 -11.94
CA ILE A 17 11.00 9.09 -12.83
C ILE A 17 10.55 9.58 -14.21
N ARG A 18 9.64 10.57 -14.25
CA ARG A 18 9.18 11.17 -15.51
C ARG A 18 10.31 11.88 -16.27
N SER A 19 11.27 12.49 -15.55
CA SER A 19 12.41 13.16 -16.17
C SER A 19 13.43 12.21 -16.80
N LEU A 20 13.45 10.94 -16.37
CA LEU A 20 14.42 9.94 -16.83
C LEU A 20 14.05 9.29 -18.18
N GLN A 21 12.91 9.65 -18.78
CA GLN A 21 12.42 9.08 -20.07
C GLN A 21 12.62 7.56 -20.17
N MET A 22 12.37 6.83 -19.07
CA MET A 22 12.39 5.37 -19.15
C MET A 22 11.22 4.92 -20.03
N ASP A 23 11.47 4.02 -20.99
CA ASP A 23 10.48 3.40 -21.91
C ASP A 23 9.34 2.65 -21.20
N ILE A 24 9.33 2.66 -19.87
CA ILE A 24 8.25 2.15 -19.03
C ILE A 24 7.15 3.21 -18.99
N VAL A 25 6.33 3.24 -20.04
CA VAL A 25 5.10 4.05 -20.13
C VAL A 25 4.04 3.44 -19.21
N PHE A 26 4.19 3.62 -17.90
CA PHE A 26 3.05 3.55 -16.99
C PHE A 26 2.67 5.00 -16.66
N GLU A 27 1.49 5.42 -17.12
CA GLU A 27 0.86 6.61 -16.56
C GLU A 27 0.55 6.33 -15.09
N LEU A 28 1.49 6.74 -14.23
CA LEU A 28 1.28 6.80 -12.78
C LEU A 28 0.26 7.89 -12.53
N ASN A 29 -1.02 7.50 -12.62
CA ASN A 29 -2.15 8.33 -12.29
C ASN A 29 -2.34 8.24 -10.78
N THR A 30 -1.83 9.25 -10.08
CA THR A 30 -2.15 9.45 -8.68
C THR A 30 -3.59 9.91 -8.61
N THR A 31 -4.53 8.98 -8.42
CA THR A 31 -5.86 9.35 -7.94
C THR A 31 -5.69 10.05 -6.59
N GLU A 32 -6.47 11.11 -6.41
CA GLU A 32 -6.54 12.08 -5.30
C GLU A 32 -6.20 11.54 -3.90
N ASP A 33 -5.88 12.47 -2.98
CA ASP A 33 -5.66 12.24 -1.55
C ASP A 33 -6.89 11.61 -0.87
N ILE A 34 -7.13 10.33 -1.13
CA ILE A 34 -8.20 9.56 -0.49
C ILE A 34 -7.65 9.11 0.86
N ILE A 35 -8.17 9.73 1.91
CA ILE A 35 -7.90 9.35 3.30
C ILE A 35 -8.65 8.04 3.56
N ILE A 36 -7.92 6.99 3.93
CA ILE A 36 -8.53 5.75 4.43
C ILE A 36 -8.85 5.96 5.92
N PRO A 37 -10.13 6.05 6.31
CA PRO A 37 -10.47 6.14 7.73
C PRO A 37 -10.20 4.81 8.43
N CYS A 38 -9.94 4.83 9.74
CA CYS A 38 -9.84 3.61 10.56
C CYS A 38 -11.20 2.90 10.78
N ASP A 39 -12.12 2.99 9.83
CA ASP A 39 -13.43 2.36 9.82
C ASP A 39 -13.52 1.35 8.66
N VAL A 40 -13.88 0.11 9.00
CA VAL A 40 -13.90 -1.00 8.04
C VAL A 40 -14.93 -0.77 6.94
N GLY A 41 -16.15 -0.35 7.30
CA GLY A 41 -17.24 -0.17 6.34
C GLY A 41 -16.92 0.88 5.29
N THR A 42 -16.39 2.02 5.72
CA THR A 42 -15.99 3.11 4.84
C THR A 42 -14.78 2.74 3.99
N THR A 43 -13.79 2.04 4.56
CA THR A 43 -12.60 1.58 3.83
C THR A 43 -12.96 0.63 2.70
N VAL A 44 -13.80 -0.37 2.98
CA VAL A 44 -14.26 -1.33 1.96
C VAL A 44 -14.99 -0.60 0.83
N LYS A 45 -15.88 0.34 1.17
CA LYS A 45 -16.58 1.16 0.16
C LYS A 45 -15.62 1.97 -0.71
N ILE A 46 -14.58 2.56 -0.12
CA ILE A 46 -13.55 3.32 -0.85
C ILE A 46 -12.78 2.38 -1.79
N LEU A 47 -12.31 1.24 -1.28
CA LEU A 47 -11.57 0.25 -2.08
C LEU A 47 -12.38 -0.24 -3.27
N PHE A 48 -13.65 -0.60 -3.07
CA PHE A 48 -14.54 -1.00 -4.16
C PHE A 48 -14.71 0.09 -5.21
N ASN A 49 -14.85 1.35 -4.78
CA ASN A 49 -14.97 2.46 -5.73
C ASN A 49 -13.69 2.67 -6.54
N ILE A 50 -12.52 2.51 -5.92
CA ILE A 50 -11.23 2.60 -6.59
C ILE A 50 -11.12 1.47 -7.63
N ILE A 51 -11.29 0.22 -7.19
CA ILE A 51 -11.14 -0.97 -8.05
C ILE A 51 -12.13 -0.94 -9.22
N ASN A 52 -13.39 -0.56 -8.99
CA ASN A 52 -14.40 -0.55 -10.06
C ASN A 52 -14.25 0.61 -11.05
N ARG A 53 -13.66 1.74 -10.64
CA ARG A 53 -13.54 2.92 -11.51
C ARG A 53 -12.25 2.97 -12.31
N THR A 54 -11.25 2.21 -11.91
CA THR A 54 -9.90 2.32 -12.47
C THR A 54 -9.37 0.95 -12.84
N ASN A 55 -8.80 0.83 -14.03
CA ASN A 55 -8.15 -0.39 -14.49
C ASN A 55 -6.75 -0.48 -13.86
N LEU A 56 -6.71 -0.60 -12.54
CA LEU A 56 -5.48 -0.53 -11.75
C LEU A 56 -4.71 -1.84 -11.86
N LEU A 57 -3.45 -1.73 -12.27
CA LEU A 57 -2.51 -2.85 -12.24
C LEU A 57 -1.92 -3.06 -10.85
N ASN A 58 -1.73 -1.98 -10.07
CA ASN A 58 -1.13 -1.98 -8.74
C ASN A 58 -1.64 -0.80 -7.90
N VAL A 59 -1.75 -0.97 -6.58
CA VAL A 59 -2.17 0.11 -5.67
C VAL A 59 -1.15 0.31 -4.56
N LEU A 60 -0.70 1.56 -4.37
CA LEU A 60 0.15 1.95 -3.26
C LEU A 60 -0.66 2.73 -2.21
N ILE A 61 -0.63 2.23 -0.98
CA ILE A 61 -1.32 2.79 0.18
C ILE A 61 -0.28 3.14 1.24
N SER A 62 -0.01 4.43 1.44
CA SER A 62 1.05 4.85 2.36
C SER A 62 0.62 5.07 3.80
N ASP A 63 -0.66 4.90 4.12
CA ASP A 63 -1.14 4.96 5.49
C ASP A 63 -2.54 4.37 5.56
N ALA A 64 -2.69 3.36 6.41
CA ALA A 64 -3.95 2.73 6.71
C ALA A 64 -3.82 2.13 8.10
N CYS A 65 -4.81 2.39 8.95
CA CYS A 65 -4.78 1.90 10.32
C CYS A 65 -4.79 0.37 10.35
N GLN A 66 -4.07 -0.22 11.30
CA GLN A 66 -4.03 -1.68 11.48
C GLN A 66 -5.41 -2.35 11.51
N SER A 67 -6.43 -1.68 12.07
CA SER A 67 -7.80 -2.20 12.14
C SER A 67 -8.44 -2.51 10.79
N VAL A 68 -7.97 -1.89 9.70
CA VAL A 68 -8.52 -2.08 8.36
C VAL A 68 -7.57 -2.87 7.45
N LEU A 69 -6.27 -2.96 7.78
CA LEU A 69 -5.24 -3.57 6.92
C LEU A 69 -5.57 -5.01 6.50
N SER A 70 -6.11 -5.83 7.42
CA SER A 70 -6.50 -7.21 7.11
C SER A 70 -7.56 -7.29 6.01
N TYR A 71 -8.57 -6.41 6.06
CA TYR A 71 -9.62 -6.33 5.04
C TYR A 71 -9.06 -5.87 3.69
N ILE A 72 -8.06 -4.98 3.70
CA ILE A 72 -7.41 -4.56 2.45
C ILE A 72 -6.56 -5.70 1.88
N ALA A 73 -5.85 -6.44 2.72
CA ALA A 73 -5.04 -7.59 2.31
C ALA A 73 -5.91 -8.74 1.75
N GLU A 74 -7.09 -8.97 2.34
CA GLU A 74 -8.08 -9.90 1.81
C GLU A 74 -8.64 -9.44 0.47
N ALA A 75 -8.99 -8.16 0.34
CA ALA A 75 -9.44 -7.59 -0.93
C ALA A 75 -8.37 -7.70 -2.02
N ALA A 76 -7.10 -7.43 -1.70
CA ALA A 76 -5.96 -7.62 -2.60
C ALA A 76 -5.91 -9.05 -3.17
N THR A 77 -6.13 -10.02 -2.29
CA THR A 77 -6.15 -11.45 -2.64
C THR A 77 -7.36 -11.80 -3.50
N TYR A 78 -8.55 -11.33 -3.14
CA TYR A 78 -9.77 -11.59 -3.89
C TYR A 78 -9.72 -11.00 -5.31
N PHE A 79 -9.28 -9.76 -5.45
CA PHE A 79 -9.21 -9.07 -6.74
C PHE A 79 -7.92 -9.37 -7.53
N HIS A 80 -6.98 -10.11 -6.94
CA HIS A 80 -5.66 -10.38 -7.53
C HIS A 80 -4.91 -9.10 -7.93
N ILE A 81 -5.08 -8.04 -7.14
CA ILE A 81 -4.43 -6.74 -7.34
C ILE A 81 -3.36 -6.60 -6.27
N PRO A 82 -2.10 -6.30 -6.63
CA PRO A 82 -1.04 -6.06 -5.66
C PRO A 82 -1.29 -4.76 -4.89
N PHE A 83 -1.24 -4.84 -3.56
CA PHE A 83 -1.27 -3.69 -2.67
C PHE A 83 0.02 -3.58 -1.89
N SER A 84 0.62 -2.40 -1.93
CA SER A 84 1.85 -2.07 -1.20
C SER A 84 1.57 -1.08 -0.06
N PHE A 85 2.14 -1.34 1.12
CA PHE A 85 1.93 -0.55 2.33
C PHE A 85 3.24 -0.07 2.97
N THR A 86 3.16 1.05 3.67
CA THR A 86 4.23 1.60 4.51
C THR A 86 4.13 1.15 5.96
N GLU A 87 2.98 0.65 6.42
CA GLU A 87 2.87 0.05 7.75
C GLU A 87 3.19 -1.45 7.70
N SER A 88 3.76 -1.96 8.79
CA SER A 88 4.03 -3.39 8.96
C SER A 88 3.08 -3.97 10.01
N ASP A 89 2.29 -4.97 9.62
CA ASP A 89 1.54 -5.82 10.54
C ASP A 89 2.04 -7.26 10.44
N LEU A 90 2.47 -7.83 11.58
CA LEU A 90 2.98 -9.19 11.65
C LEU A 90 1.93 -10.24 11.28
N SER A 91 0.65 -9.95 11.53
CA SER A 91 -0.46 -10.84 11.17
C SER A 91 -0.60 -11.01 9.65
N LEU A 92 -0.10 -10.05 8.87
CA LEU A 92 -0.16 -10.02 7.41
C LEU A 92 1.12 -10.54 6.74
N SER A 93 2.04 -11.13 7.51
CA SER A 93 3.32 -11.63 6.99
C SER A 93 3.25 -12.99 6.28
N SER A 94 2.10 -13.67 6.33
CA SER A 94 1.92 -14.98 5.70
C SER A 94 1.66 -14.82 4.20
N ILE A 95 2.62 -15.25 3.38
CA ILE A 95 2.48 -15.20 1.91
C ILE A 95 1.40 -16.16 1.40
N ASP A 96 1.14 -17.26 2.11
CA ASP A 96 0.10 -18.22 1.77
C ASP A 96 -1.30 -17.63 1.94
N CYS A 97 -1.46 -16.74 2.92
CA CYS A 97 -2.74 -16.07 3.20
C CYS A 97 -2.90 -14.78 2.41
N TYR A 98 -1.81 -14.04 2.18
CA TYR A 98 -1.82 -12.70 1.60
C TYR A 98 -0.76 -12.55 0.50
N PRO A 99 -0.85 -13.29 -0.62
CA PRO A 99 0.18 -13.32 -1.66
C PRO A 99 0.32 -11.99 -2.44
N PHE A 100 -0.69 -11.12 -2.36
CA PHE A 100 -0.72 -9.82 -3.03
C PHE A 100 -0.45 -8.64 -2.07
N PHE A 101 -0.05 -8.94 -0.83
CA PHE A 101 0.24 -7.95 0.19
C PHE A 101 1.75 -7.72 0.31
N TYR A 102 2.19 -6.49 0.08
CA TYR A 102 3.60 -6.09 0.16
C TYR A 102 3.75 -4.97 1.18
N HIS A 103 4.80 -4.99 1.99
CA HIS A 103 5.15 -3.90 2.90
C HIS A 103 6.58 -3.43 2.65
N ILE A 104 6.78 -2.12 2.72
CA ILE A 104 8.07 -1.47 2.45
C ILE A 104 8.86 -1.27 3.75
N VAL A 105 8.17 -1.15 4.88
CA VAL A 105 8.79 -0.99 6.20
C VAL A 105 9.03 -2.36 6.84
N PRO A 106 10.24 -2.62 7.38
CA PRO A 106 10.54 -3.87 8.06
C PRO A 106 9.58 -4.11 9.22
N SER A 107 9.08 -5.33 9.34
CA SER A 107 8.25 -5.71 10.49
C SER A 107 9.03 -5.70 11.82
N ASP A 108 8.30 -5.59 12.93
CA ASP A 108 8.86 -5.61 14.29
C ASP A 108 9.69 -6.86 14.62
N ARG A 109 9.54 -7.96 13.85
CA ARG A 109 10.41 -9.14 13.96
C ARG A 109 11.88 -8.81 13.71
N GLY A 110 12.19 -7.75 12.96
CA GLY A 110 13.56 -7.26 12.79
C GLY A 110 14.24 -6.93 14.12
N HIS A 111 13.49 -6.43 15.11
CA HIS A 111 14.04 -6.11 16.43
C HIS A 111 14.47 -7.35 17.22
N ASN A 112 13.85 -8.51 16.98
CA ASN A 112 14.19 -9.75 17.68
C ASN A 112 15.57 -10.30 17.28
N LEU A 113 16.00 -10.04 16.03
CA LEU A 113 17.34 -10.41 15.58
C LEU A 113 18.41 -9.59 16.30
N VAL A 114 18.15 -8.29 16.48
CA VAL A 114 19.04 -7.38 17.21
C VAL A 114 19.13 -7.77 18.68
N ARG A 115 18.01 -8.11 19.32
CA ARG A 115 17.98 -8.53 20.74
C ARG A 115 18.72 -9.83 21.02
N LYS A 116 18.83 -10.74 20.05
CA LYS A 116 19.62 -11.99 20.20
C LYS A 116 21.13 -11.78 20.12
N GLN A 117 21.58 -10.62 19.64
CA GLN A 117 22.99 -10.28 19.48
C GLN A 117 23.55 -9.46 20.64
N LEU A 118 22.72 -9.11 21.62
CA LEU A 118 23.07 -8.45 22.89
C LEU A 118 23.11 -9.48 24.03
#